data_AF-A0A820BUT9-F1
#
_entry.id   AF-A0A820BUT9-F1
#
_cell.length_a   1.000
_cell.length_b   1.000
_cell.length_c   1.000
_cell.angle_alpha   90.00
_cell.angle_beta   90.00
_cell.angle_gamma   90.00
#
_symmetry.space_group_name_H-M   'P 1'
#
loop_
_entity.id
_entity.type
_entity.pdbx_description
1 polymer ?
#
loop_
_entity_poly.entity_id
_entity_poly.type
_entity_poly.pdbx_seq_one_letter_code
_entity_poly.pdbx_strand_id
1 'polypeptide(L)'
;VLAYIIEIPKPFRENEQNSILLTLWHSPRPPTGHILLAKITQDLCYLIEHGISIYINDIGYIHFDVYVQAVCADGPGQSKVTEMTSYNGYFACRVCEFRGTYEVRDGTCSYSWSSYIRTRPPFRTKDRFESCLKEVERLKTRGSQDINVFGLKGISPLNEIIFIPNQAVYDYFHLSLENVKDNDDESI
;
A
#
# COMPACT_ATOMS: atom_id res chain seq x y z
N VAL A 1 -9.62 -5.75 5.45
CA VAL A 1 -8.17 -5.69 5.72
C VAL A 1 -7.88 -6.70 6.80
N LEU A 2 -6.93 -7.60 6.54
CA LEU A 2 -6.45 -8.59 7.50
C LEU A 2 -5.06 -8.17 7.99
N ALA A 3 -4.73 -8.54 9.22
CA ALA A 3 -3.41 -8.40 9.80
C ALA A 3 -2.90 -9.77 10.29
N TYR A 4 -1.58 -9.91 10.26
CA TYR A 4 -0.87 -11.13 10.65
C TYR A 4 0.31 -10.75 11.54
N ILE A 5 0.55 -11.53 12.59
CA ILE A 5 1.66 -11.35 13.52
C ILE A 5 2.90 -12.06 12.93
N ILE A 6 3.95 -11.30 12.65
CA ILE A 6 5.14 -11.80 11.94
C ILE A 6 6.06 -12.64 12.83
N GLU A 7 5.95 -12.50 14.14
CA GLU A 7 6.70 -13.27 15.14
C GLU A 7 6.18 -14.71 15.25
N ILE A 8 4.95 -14.97 14.81
CA ILE A 8 4.37 -16.32 14.76
C ILE A 8 5.00 -17.10 13.59
N PRO A 9 5.45 -18.36 13.77
CA PRO A 9 5.97 -19.18 12.69
C PRO A 9 4.97 -19.37 11.54
N LYS A 10 5.46 -19.44 10.30
CA LYS A 10 4.64 -19.45 9.06
C LYS A 10 3.45 -20.43 9.10
N PRO A 11 3.59 -21.71 9.50
CA PRO A 11 2.46 -22.66 9.51
C PRO A 11 1.31 -22.23 10.43
N PHE A 12 1.61 -21.50 11.51
CA PHE A 12 0.60 -20.98 12.43
C PHE A 12 0.08 -19.63 11.98
N ARG A 13 0.93 -18.76 11.40
CA ARG A 13 0.54 -17.44 10.92
C ARG A 13 -0.51 -17.50 9.82
N GLU A 14 -0.42 -18.50 8.94
CA GLU A 14 -1.35 -18.71 7.83
C GLU A 14 -2.68 -19.37 8.27
N ASN A 15 -2.80 -19.79 9.54
CA ASN A 15 -4.06 -20.28 10.08
C ASN A 15 -5.03 -19.12 10.29
N GLU A 16 -6.26 -19.26 9.79
CA GLU A 16 -7.33 -18.25 9.92
C GLU A 16 -7.58 -17.84 11.37
N GLN A 17 -7.40 -18.75 12.34
CA GLN A 17 -7.53 -18.47 13.77
C GLN A 17 -6.50 -17.46 14.30
N ASN A 18 -5.37 -17.32 13.61
CA ASN A 18 -4.29 -16.38 13.96
C ASN A 18 -4.29 -15.13 13.06
N SER A 19 -5.30 -15.01 12.19
CA SER A 19 -5.51 -13.80 11.38
C SER A 19 -6.42 -12.83 12.12
N ILE A 20 -6.09 -11.54 12.05
CA ILE A 20 -6.85 -10.48 12.72
C ILE A 20 -7.60 -9.68 11.67
N LEU A 21 -8.93 -9.69 11.72
CA LEU A 21 -9.75 -8.84 10.87
C LEU A 21 -9.77 -7.42 11.43
N LEU A 22 -9.07 -6.49 10.77
CA LEU A 22 -9.03 -5.08 11.17
C LEU A 22 -10.23 -4.29 10.67
N THR A 23 -10.70 -4.60 9.46
CA THR A 23 -11.90 -3.96 8.90
C THR A 23 -12.52 -4.81 7.80
N LEU A 24 -13.82 -4.64 7.61
CA LEU A 24 -14.59 -5.17 6.51
C LEU A 24 -15.39 -4.05 5.89
N TRP A 25 -15.38 -3.96 4.56
CA TRP A 25 -16.23 -3.05 3.82
C TRP A 25 -17.17 -3.84 2.93
N HIS A 26 -18.48 -3.59 3.08
CA HIS A 26 -19.50 -4.19 2.26
C HIS A 26 -20.40 -3.11 1.67
N SER A 27 -20.24 -2.85 0.38
CA SER A 27 -21.06 -1.89 -0.38
C SER A 27 -20.95 -2.19 -1.87
N PRO A 28 -21.96 -1.86 -2.69
CA PRO A 28 -21.87 -1.91 -4.15
C PRO A 28 -20.78 -1.00 -4.73
N ARG A 29 -20.30 -0.02 -3.95
CA ARG A 29 -19.23 0.88 -4.35
C ARG A 29 -17.96 0.63 -3.51
N PRO A 30 -16.77 0.69 -4.15
CA PRO A 30 -15.52 0.58 -3.41
C PRO A 30 -15.41 1.73 -2.39
N PRO A 31 -14.82 1.49 -1.22
CA PRO A 31 -14.59 2.55 -0.25
C PRO A 31 -13.58 3.55 -0.79
N THR A 32 -13.71 4.80 -0.37
CA THR A 32 -12.59 5.74 -0.41
C THR A 32 -11.53 5.22 0.57
N GLY A 33 -10.30 5.01 0.09
CA GLY A 33 -9.21 4.40 0.87
C GLY A 33 -9.00 5.14 2.20
N HIS A 34 -8.93 6.48 2.15
CA HIS A 34 -8.87 7.33 3.32
C HIS A 34 -9.97 7.04 4.38
N ILE A 35 -11.23 6.87 3.98
CA ILE A 35 -12.34 6.64 4.93
C ILE A 35 -12.18 5.27 5.60
N LEU A 36 -11.86 4.24 4.82
CA LEU A 36 -11.71 2.88 5.35
C LEU A 36 -10.54 2.79 6.33
N LEU A 37 -9.44 3.49 6.04
CA LEU A 37 -8.18 3.35 6.77
C LEU A 37 -8.03 4.32 7.93
N ALA A 38 -8.78 5.43 7.98
CA ALA A 38 -8.62 6.46 9.00
C ALA A 38 -8.73 5.89 10.42
N LYS A 39 -9.80 5.12 10.71
CA LYS A 39 -10.01 4.55 12.04
C LYS A 39 -8.94 3.51 12.40
N ILE A 40 -8.61 2.63 11.46
CA ILE A 40 -7.58 1.60 11.66
C ILE A 40 -6.23 2.24 11.94
N THR A 41 -5.89 3.30 11.19
CA THR A 41 -4.62 4.02 11.37
C THR A 41 -4.58 4.64 12.76
N GLN A 42 -5.65 5.31 13.19
CA GLN A 42 -5.73 5.87 14.53
C GLN A 42 -5.51 4.81 15.63
N ASP A 43 -6.19 3.66 15.51
CA ASP A 43 -6.08 2.59 16.50
C ASP A 43 -4.68 1.96 16.50
N LEU A 44 -4.07 1.80 15.32
CA LEU A 44 -2.70 1.31 15.19
C LEU A 44 -1.67 2.31 15.73
N CYS A 45 -1.82 3.62 15.47
CA CYS A 45 -0.96 4.65 16.06
C CYS A 45 -0.98 4.58 17.59
N TYR A 46 -2.17 4.42 18.18
CA TYR A 46 -2.29 4.23 19.63
C TYR A 46 -1.54 2.98 20.10
N LEU A 47 -1.71 1.85 19.43
CA LEU A 47 -1.03 0.60 19.77
C LEU A 47 0.49 0.69 19.60
N ILE A 48 0.97 1.41 18.60
CA ILE A 48 2.41 1.62 18.36
C ILE A 48 3.02 2.48 19.48
N GLU A 49 2.29 3.49 19.95
CA GLU A 49 2.76 4.38 21.00
C GLU A 49 2.70 3.75 22.40
N HIS A 50 1.66 2.95 22.66
CA HIS A 50 1.36 2.46 24.02
C HIS A 50 1.60 0.97 24.21
N GLY A 51 1.85 0.20 23.15
CA GLY A 51 1.95 -1.25 23.19
C GLY A 51 0.66 -1.94 23.65
N ILE A 52 0.78 -3.21 24.02
CA ILE A 52 -0.30 -4.03 24.57
C ILE A 52 0.23 -4.79 25.79
N SER A 53 -0.52 -4.76 26.89
CA SER A 53 -0.23 -5.58 28.07
C SER A 53 -1.23 -6.73 28.17
N ILE A 54 -0.74 -7.97 28.14
CA ILE A 54 -1.54 -9.19 28.19
C ILE A 54 -1.19 -9.95 29.47
N TYR A 55 -2.20 -10.35 30.23
CA TYR A 55 -2.02 -11.26 31.34
C TYR A 55 -1.92 -12.69 30.83
N ILE A 56 -0.77 -13.34 31.04
CA ILE A 56 -0.54 -14.74 30.69
C ILE A 56 -0.42 -15.53 31.98
N ASN A 57 -1.52 -16.17 32.40
CA ASN A 57 -1.64 -17.08 33.56
C ASN A 57 -0.42 -17.07 34.52
N ASP A 58 0.42 -18.11 34.46
CA ASP A 58 1.52 -18.37 35.39
C ASP A 58 2.72 -17.40 35.24
N ILE A 59 2.66 -16.50 34.25
CA ILE A 59 3.73 -15.55 33.92
C ILE A 59 3.37 -14.13 34.39
N GLY A 60 2.08 -13.81 34.51
CA GLY A 60 1.59 -12.48 34.86
C GLY A 60 1.45 -11.54 33.65
N TYR A 61 1.49 -10.23 33.89
CA TYR A 61 1.37 -9.24 32.81
C TYR A 61 2.67 -9.15 32.00
N ILE A 62 2.57 -9.40 30.71
CA ILE A 62 3.65 -9.17 29.74
C ILE A 62 3.26 -8.00 28.84
N HIS A 63 4.20 -7.07 28.67
CA HIS A 63 4.06 -5.96 27.75
C HIS A 63 4.67 -6.30 26.40
N PHE A 64 3.97 -5.93 25.32
CA PHE A 64 4.38 -6.12 23.94
C PHE A 64 4.33 -4.80 23.20
N ASP A 65 5.47 -4.40 22.65
CA ASP A 65 5.52 -3.31 21.68
C ASP A 65 4.90 -3.75 20.36
N VAL A 66 4.16 -2.86 19.69
CA VAL A 66 3.49 -3.15 18.43
C VAL A 66 4.13 -2.33 17.31
N TYR A 67 4.45 -2.99 16.20
CA TYR A 67 4.96 -2.33 15.00
C TYR A 67 4.26 -2.84 13.76
N VAL A 68 4.04 -1.96 12.79
CA VAL A 68 3.52 -2.35 11.47
C VAL A 68 4.70 -2.50 10.51
N GLN A 69 5.00 -3.74 10.16
CA GLN A 69 6.13 -4.05 9.28
C GLN A 69 5.88 -3.58 7.84
N ALA A 70 4.72 -3.94 7.28
CA ALA A 70 4.37 -3.66 5.89
C ALA A 70 2.85 -3.75 5.67
N VAL A 71 2.40 -3.09 4.60
CA VAL A 71 1.05 -3.24 4.04
C VAL A 71 1.17 -3.93 2.68
N CYS A 72 0.58 -5.11 2.59
CA CYS A 72 0.56 -5.92 1.37
C CYS A 72 -0.82 -5.83 0.71
N ALA A 73 -0.84 -5.63 -0.60
CA ALA A 73 -2.02 -5.63 -1.43
C ALA A 73 -1.63 -5.82 -2.90
N ASP A 74 -2.60 -6.22 -3.71
CA ASP A 74 -2.51 -6.26 -5.16
C ASP A 74 -2.36 -4.83 -5.75
N GLY A 75 -2.07 -4.72 -7.06
CA GLY A 75 -1.86 -3.42 -7.71
C GLY A 75 -3.03 -2.42 -7.51
N PRO A 76 -4.29 -2.82 -7.77
CA PRO A 76 -5.47 -2.00 -7.49
C PRO A 76 -5.66 -1.63 -6.02
N GLY A 77 -5.52 -2.59 -5.10
CA GLY A 77 -5.63 -2.36 -3.66
C GLY A 77 -4.56 -1.41 -3.14
N GLN A 78 -3.31 -1.58 -3.59
CA GLN A 78 -2.21 -0.67 -3.27
C GLN A 78 -2.51 0.77 -3.65
N SER A 79 -3.03 0.98 -4.86
CA SER A 79 -3.37 2.35 -5.33
C SER A 79 -4.41 3.02 -4.43
N LYS A 80 -5.37 2.25 -3.91
CA LYS A 80 -6.40 2.73 -2.98
C LYS A 80 -5.83 3.02 -1.59
N VAL A 81 -5.04 2.10 -1.03
CA VAL A 81 -4.53 2.27 0.35
C VAL A 81 -3.42 3.31 0.43
N THR A 82 -2.65 3.52 -0.63
CA THR A 82 -1.55 4.50 -0.68
C THR A 82 -1.96 5.87 -1.24
N GLU A 83 -3.20 6.00 -1.75
CA GLU A 83 -3.68 7.19 -2.47
C GLU A 83 -2.77 7.56 -3.67
N MET A 84 -2.19 6.55 -4.34
CA MET A 84 -1.34 6.69 -5.53
C MET A 84 -2.06 6.27 -6.82
N THR A 85 -1.53 6.68 -7.97
CA THR A 85 -1.98 6.23 -9.29
C THR A 85 -1.72 4.73 -9.48
N SER A 86 -2.70 4.05 -10.09
CA SER A 86 -2.59 2.67 -10.51
C SER A 86 -1.75 2.52 -11.78
N TYR A 87 -1.59 1.28 -12.24
CA TYR A 87 -0.76 0.88 -13.39
C TYR A 87 -1.03 1.65 -14.69
N ASN A 88 -2.24 2.19 -14.89
CA ASN A 88 -2.60 2.98 -16.07
C ASN A 88 -2.38 4.50 -15.92
N GLY A 89 -1.95 4.98 -14.75
CA GLY A 89 -1.63 6.40 -14.56
C GLY A 89 -0.32 6.78 -15.25
N TYR A 90 -0.01 8.08 -15.34
CA TYR A 90 1.29 8.56 -15.84
C TYR A 90 2.47 8.23 -14.92
N PHE A 91 2.23 7.93 -13.65
CA PHE A 91 3.26 7.68 -12.63
C PHE A 91 2.94 6.40 -11.85
N ALA A 92 2.84 5.27 -12.55
CA ALA A 92 2.44 3.99 -11.97
C ALA A 92 3.44 3.40 -10.97
N CYS A 93 4.73 3.77 -11.08
CA CYS A 93 5.74 3.24 -10.19
C CYS A 93 5.63 3.89 -8.80
N ARG A 94 5.53 3.06 -7.77
CA ARG A 94 5.59 3.52 -6.38
C ARG A 94 7.01 3.87 -5.95
N VAL A 95 8.02 3.22 -6.52
CA VAL A 95 9.43 3.34 -6.07
C VAL A 95 10.17 4.50 -6.75
N CYS A 96 9.75 4.92 -7.94
CA CYS A 96 10.37 6.05 -8.65
C CYS A 96 9.32 6.98 -9.28
N GLU A 97 9.76 8.18 -9.66
CA GLU A 97 8.93 9.20 -10.30
C GLU A 97 8.95 9.07 -11.84
N PHE A 98 9.04 7.85 -12.37
CA PHE A 98 9.07 7.64 -13.82
C PHE A 98 7.72 7.98 -14.44
N ARG A 99 7.74 8.93 -15.39
CA ARG A 99 6.56 9.32 -16.15
C ARG A 99 6.41 8.43 -17.39
N GLY A 100 5.32 7.70 -17.48
CA GLY A 100 4.93 6.95 -18.67
C GLY A 100 4.44 7.86 -19.80
N THR A 101 4.30 7.28 -20.99
CA THR A 101 3.74 7.96 -22.17
C THR A 101 2.34 7.44 -22.42
N TYR A 102 1.36 8.32 -22.55
CA TYR A 102 -0.01 7.89 -22.80
C TYR A 102 -0.21 7.64 -24.29
N GLU A 103 -0.50 6.40 -24.64
CA GLU A 103 -0.78 5.98 -26.00
C GLU A 103 -2.28 6.16 -26.27
N VAL A 104 -2.62 7.20 -27.02
CA VAL A 104 -4.02 7.57 -27.30
C VAL A 104 -4.78 6.44 -28.01
N ARG A 105 -4.09 5.63 -28.82
CA ARG A 105 -4.69 4.52 -29.58
C ARG A 105 -5.19 3.40 -28.68
N ASP A 106 -4.41 3.05 -27.66
CA ASP A 106 -4.68 1.90 -26.80
C ASP A 106 -5.35 2.33 -25.48
N GLY A 107 -5.42 3.64 -25.20
CA GLY A 107 -5.95 4.17 -23.95
C GLY A 107 -5.12 3.75 -22.73
N THR A 108 -3.84 3.42 -22.94
CA THR A 108 -2.94 2.91 -21.92
C THR A 108 -1.71 3.80 -21.74
N CYS A 109 -1.08 3.70 -20.57
CA CYS A 109 0.19 4.35 -20.33
C CYS A 109 1.33 3.34 -20.50
N SER A 110 2.24 3.62 -21.44
CA SER A 110 3.38 2.77 -21.76
C SER A 110 4.63 3.20 -20.99
N TYR A 111 5.42 2.20 -20.56
CA TYR A 111 6.63 2.36 -19.76
C TYR A 111 7.81 1.71 -20.47
N SER A 112 8.54 2.49 -21.28
CA SER A 112 9.67 1.97 -22.05
C SER A 112 10.95 1.94 -21.21
N TRP A 113 11.61 0.78 -21.17
CA TRP A 113 12.93 0.61 -20.53
C TRP A 113 13.98 1.56 -21.09
N SER A 114 13.97 1.81 -22.40
CA SER A 114 14.89 2.75 -23.04
C SER A 114 14.67 4.19 -22.54
N SER A 115 13.42 4.59 -22.34
CA SER A 115 13.09 5.91 -21.78
C SER A 115 13.51 6.00 -20.32
N TYR A 116 13.28 4.94 -19.53
CA TYR A 116 13.71 4.86 -18.13
C TYR A 116 15.24 5.06 -17.99
N ILE A 117 16.04 4.34 -18.78
CA ILE A 117 17.50 4.45 -18.73
C ILE A 117 17.97 5.86 -19.12
N ARG A 118 17.33 6.48 -20.11
CA ARG A 118 17.68 7.84 -20.58
C ARG A 118 17.33 8.90 -19.55
N THR A 119 16.14 8.83 -18.96
CA THR A 119 15.65 9.87 -18.03
C THR A 119 16.18 9.68 -16.62
N ARG A 120 16.56 8.45 -16.23
CA ARG A 120 17.02 8.09 -14.88
C ARG A 120 16.13 8.71 -13.81
N PRO A 121 14.83 8.37 -13.80
CA PRO A 121 13.86 9.03 -12.95
C PRO A 121 14.26 8.85 -11.48
N PRO A 122 14.09 9.88 -10.65
CA PRO A 122 14.51 9.83 -9.27
C PRO A 122 13.68 8.82 -8.47
N PHE A 123 14.32 8.20 -7.49
CA PHE A 123 13.66 7.33 -6.52
C PHE A 123 12.85 8.16 -5.52
N ARG A 124 11.75 7.59 -5.02
CA ARG A 124 10.96 8.17 -3.94
C ARG A 124 11.61 7.88 -2.59
N THR A 125 12.63 8.66 -2.28
CA THR A 125 13.19 8.72 -0.92
C THR A 125 12.19 9.34 0.05
N LYS A 126 12.39 9.13 1.36
CA LYS A 126 11.53 9.70 2.41
C LYS A 126 11.32 11.20 2.27
N ASP A 127 12.39 11.96 2.17
CA ASP A 127 12.34 13.43 2.11
C ASP A 127 11.60 13.93 0.85
N ARG A 128 11.81 13.29 -0.30
CA ARG A 128 11.09 13.60 -1.55
C ARG A 128 9.60 13.28 -1.42
N PHE A 129 9.27 12.12 -0.86
CA PHE A 129 7.89 11.70 -0.68
C PHE A 129 7.15 12.67 0.25
N GLU A 130 7.76 13.03 1.38
CA GLU A 130 7.22 14.05 2.31
C GLU A 130 7.05 15.42 1.64
N SER A 131 8.00 15.83 0.79
CA SER A 131 7.88 17.07 0.01
C SER A 131 6.69 17.02 -0.96
N CYS A 132 6.45 15.88 -1.60
CA CYS A 132 5.30 15.69 -2.46
C CYS A 132 3.98 15.70 -1.67
N LEU A 133 3.94 15.09 -0.48
CA LEU A 133 2.77 15.14 0.40
C LEU A 133 2.41 16.57 0.81
N LYS A 134 3.41 17.41 1.13
CA LYS A 134 3.20 18.84 1.43
C LYS A 134 2.61 19.59 0.24
N GLU A 135 3.04 19.29 -0.98
CA GLU A 135 2.46 19.91 -2.18
C GLU A 135 1.02 19.42 -2.43
N VAL A 136 0.74 18.13 -2.22
CA VAL A 136 -0.62 17.59 -2.27
C VAL A 136 -1.54 18.31 -1.28
N GLU A 137 -1.09 18.50 -0.04
CA GLU A 137 -1.83 19.23 1.00
C GLU A 137 -2.11 20.67 0.56
N ARG A 138 -1.09 21.37 0.06
CA ARG A 138 -1.24 22.74 -0.46
C ARG A 138 -2.25 22.84 -1.60
N LEU A 139 -2.25 21.89 -2.54
CA LEU A 139 -3.21 21.86 -3.65
C LEU A 139 -4.64 21.59 -3.14
N LYS A 140 -4.81 20.69 -2.16
CA LYS A 140 -6.10 20.46 -1.49
C LYS A 140 -6.64 21.71 -0.83
N THR A 141 -5.83 22.45 -0.06
CA THR A 141 -6.25 23.68 0.61
C THR A 141 -6.68 24.77 -0.38
N ARG A 142 -6.12 24.78 -1.58
CA ARG A 142 -6.49 25.72 -2.66
C ARG A 142 -7.74 25.30 -3.43
N GLY A 143 -8.34 24.15 -3.11
CA GLY A 143 -9.52 23.63 -3.80
C GLY A 143 -9.23 23.09 -5.20
N SER A 144 -7.97 22.76 -5.51
CA SER A 144 -7.61 22.17 -6.81
C SER A 144 -8.32 20.84 -7.01
N GLN A 145 -8.98 20.68 -8.17
CA GLN A 145 -9.70 19.45 -8.52
C GLN A 145 -8.79 18.37 -9.09
N ASP A 146 -7.63 18.75 -9.64
CA ASP A 146 -6.63 17.82 -10.17
C ASP A 146 -5.41 17.76 -9.24
N ILE A 147 -5.49 16.85 -8.27
CA ILE A 147 -4.39 16.59 -7.34
C ILE A 147 -3.62 15.40 -7.92
N ASN A 148 -2.54 15.70 -8.64
CA ASN A 148 -1.59 14.70 -9.12
C ASN A 148 -0.16 15.22 -8.97
N VAL A 149 0.48 14.85 -7.86
CA VAL A 149 1.88 15.20 -7.61
C VAL A 149 2.72 13.95 -7.81
N PHE A 150 3.27 13.80 -9.02
CA PHE A 150 4.03 12.62 -9.41
C PHE A 150 3.28 11.32 -9.06
N GLY A 151 2.01 11.20 -9.40
CA GLY A 151 1.21 10.00 -9.11
C GLY A 151 0.56 9.94 -7.73
N LEU A 152 0.82 10.88 -6.82
CA LEU A 152 0.03 11.02 -5.59
C LEU A 152 -1.29 11.72 -5.90
N LYS A 153 -2.40 11.08 -5.54
CA LYS A 153 -3.78 11.59 -5.68
C LYS A 153 -4.34 12.14 -4.36
N GLY A 154 -3.70 11.80 -3.25
CA GLY A 154 -4.15 12.14 -1.92
C GLY A 154 -3.09 11.87 -0.87
N ILE A 155 -3.52 11.94 0.38
CA ILE A 155 -2.69 11.66 1.54
C ILE A 155 -3.34 10.46 2.21
N SER A 156 -2.66 9.32 2.19
CA SER A 156 -3.11 8.13 2.90
C SER A 156 -2.92 8.32 4.40
N PRO A 157 -3.89 7.90 5.24
CA PRO A 157 -3.70 7.78 6.68
C PRO A 157 -2.47 6.93 7.05
N LEU A 158 -2.15 5.91 6.24
CA LEU A 158 -1.04 5.00 6.51
C LEU A 158 0.33 5.68 6.55
N ASN A 159 0.47 6.89 6.00
CA ASN A 159 1.72 7.66 6.07
C ASN A 159 2.15 7.99 7.51
N GLU A 160 1.22 7.95 8.47
CA GLU A 160 1.52 8.14 9.90
C GLU A 160 2.28 6.96 10.50
N ILE A 161 2.13 5.77 9.91
CA ILE A 161 2.60 4.51 10.48
C ILE A 161 3.72 3.88 9.66
N ILE A 162 3.63 3.98 8.33
CA ILE A 162 4.57 3.33 7.41
C ILE A 162 5.16 4.33 6.44
N PHE A 163 6.40 4.06 6.02
CA PHE A 163 7.01 4.79 4.94
C PHE A 163 6.63 4.18 3.57
N ILE A 164 5.74 4.87 2.86
CA ILE A 164 5.42 4.59 1.46
C ILE A 164 6.52 5.22 0.59
N PRO A 165 7.20 4.46 -0.30
CA PRO A 165 6.79 3.19 -0.88
C PRO A 165 7.38 1.92 -0.25
N ASN A 166 8.41 2.02 0.60
CA ASN A 166 9.22 0.88 1.01
C ASN A 166 8.45 -0.18 1.82
N GLN A 167 7.45 0.25 2.59
CA GLN A 167 6.61 -0.63 3.41
C GLN A 167 5.25 -0.92 2.75
N ALA A 168 5.01 -0.46 1.51
CA ALA A 168 3.83 -0.73 0.70
C ALA A 168 4.16 -1.80 -0.37
N VAL A 169 4.29 -3.05 0.09
CA VAL A 169 4.86 -4.16 -0.67
C VAL A 169 3.83 -4.73 -1.63
N TYR A 170 4.25 -5.02 -2.86
CA TYR A 170 3.38 -5.72 -3.81
C TYR A 170 3.11 -7.14 -3.33
N ASP A 171 1.88 -7.59 -3.54
CA ASP A 171 1.56 -9.00 -3.39
C ASP A 171 2.27 -9.83 -4.48
N TYR A 172 3.31 -10.55 -4.07
CA TYR A 172 4.08 -11.43 -4.96
C TYR A 172 3.24 -12.57 -5.54
N PHE A 173 2.27 -13.09 -4.78
CA PHE A 173 1.44 -14.22 -5.23
C PHE A 173 0.57 -13.81 -6.42
N HIS A 174 -0.12 -12.68 -6.31
CA HIS A 174 -0.92 -12.13 -7.40
C HIS A 174 -0.07 -11.66 -8.59
N LEU A 175 1.19 -11.23 -8.36
CA LEU A 175 2.08 -10.81 -9.45
C LEU A 175 2.74 -11.96 -10.21
N SER A 176 3.12 -13.04 -9.52
CA SER A 176 4.06 -14.03 -10.06
C SER A 176 3.53 -15.46 -10.08
N LEU A 177 2.48 -15.78 -9.31
CA LEU A 177 2.06 -17.17 -9.09
C LEU A 177 0.61 -17.46 -9.54
N GLU A 178 -0.27 -16.47 -9.61
CA GLU A 178 -1.62 -16.68 -10.15
C GLU A 178 -1.61 -17.04 -11.65
N ASN A 179 -0.76 -16.39 -12.44
CA ASN A 179 -0.62 -16.67 -13.89
C ASN A 179 0.14 -17.96 -14.22
N VAL A 180 0.66 -18.69 -13.21
CA VAL A 180 1.36 -19.96 -13.45
C VAL A 180 0.37 -21.13 -13.55
N LYS A 181 -0.86 -20.98 -13.02
CA LYS A 181 -1.86 -22.05 -13.09
C LYS A 181 -2.56 -22.18 -14.45
N ASP A 182 -2.51 -21.17 -15.31
CA ASP A 182 -3.20 -21.18 -16.60
C ASP A 182 -2.38 -21.82 -17.74
N ASN A 183 -1.14 -22.26 -17.48
CA ASN A 183 -0.26 -22.83 -18.52
C ASN A 183 0.02 -24.34 -18.37
N ASP A 184 -0.58 -25.02 -17.39
CA ASP A 184 -0.40 -26.47 -17.18
C ASP A 184 -1.53 -27.34 -17.79
N ASP A 185 -2.50 -26.74 -18.48
CA ASP A 185 -3.68 -27.45 -19.06
C ASP A 185 -3.71 -27.50 -20.61
N GLU A 186 -2.55 -27.46 -21.27
CA GLU A 186 -2.42 -27.83 -22.69
C GLU A 186 -1.25 -28.79 -22.93
N SER A 187 -1.43 -30.08 -22.57
CA SER A 187 -0.82 -31.21 -23.28
C SER A 187 -1.39 -32.56 -22.85
N ILE A 188 -2.48 -32.97 -23.51
CA ILE A 188 -2.81 -34.38 -23.77
C ILE A 188 -2.98 -34.54 -25.28
#